data_AF-A0A9Q0NEY4-F1
#
_entry.id   AF-A0A9Q0NEY4-F1
#
_cell.length_a   1.000
_cell.length_b   1.000
_cell.length_c   1.000
_cell.angle_alpha   90.00
_cell.angle_beta   90.00
_cell.angle_gamma   90.00
#
_symmetry.space_group_name_H-M   'P 1'
#
loop_
_entity.id
_entity.type
_entity.pdbx_description
1 polymer ?
#
loop_
_entity_poly.entity_id
_entity_poly.type
_entity_poly.pdbx_seq_one_letter_code
_entity_poly.pdbx_strand_id
1 'polypeptide(L)'
;MLRNPNILERTGPNMQRSRNMQNIAQIQEENRKQYDGKRKEAQLYVVGELVAIERVQQEKGKKVFPKMIGPYEITKGGERQS
;
A
#
# COMPACT_ATOMS: atom_id res chain seq x y z
N MET A 1 6.65 53.90 -28.21
CA MET A 1 7.16 53.02 -27.13
C MET A 1 6.26 51.79 -27.07
N LEU A 2 6.75 50.62 -27.48
CA LEU A 2 5.97 49.38 -27.50
C LEU A 2 5.75 48.93 -26.06
N ARG A 3 4.54 49.13 -25.52
CA ARG A 3 4.09 48.39 -24.34
C ARG A 3 3.91 46.95 -24.78
N ASN A 4 4.89 46.10 -24.55
CA ASN A 4 4.78 44.65 -24.74
C ASN A 4 3.72 44.11 -23.78
N PRO A 5 2.51 43.76 -24.23
CA PRO A 5 1.44 43.35 -23.33
C PRO A 5 1.25 41.85 -23.49
N ASN A 6 2.19 41.02 -23.02
CA ASN A 6 1.98 39.56 -23.09
C ASN A 6 2.88 38.74 -22.17
N ILE A 7 2.81 39.00 -20.86
CA ILE A 7 3.38 38.07 -19.86
C ILE A 7 2.29 37.49 -18.94
N LEU A 8 1.07 38.04 -18.93
CA LEU A 8 0.01 37.61 -18.00
C LEU A 8 -1.11 36.76 -18.63
N GLU A 9 -1.14 36.56 -19.95
CA GLU A 9 -2.21 35.82 -20.65
C GLU A 9 -1.77 34.48 -21.27
N ARG A 10 -1.05 33.64 -20.54
CA ARG A 10 -0.72 32.29 -21.06
C ARG A 10 -1.21 31.12 -20.23
N THR A 11 -1.90 31.31 -19.11
CA THR A 11 -2.45 30.17 -18.35
C THR A 11 -3.72 30.56 -17.60
N GLY A 12 -4.87 30.41 -18.26
CA GLY A 12 -6.16 30.48 -17.58
C GLY A 12 -6.31 29.38 -16.51
N PRO A 13 -7.21 29.55 -15.53
CA PRO A 13 -7.36 28.64 -14.38
C PRO A 13 -7.66 27.19 -14.79
N ASN A 14 -8.33 26.98 -15.92
CA ASN A 14 -8.61 25.64 -16.45
C ASN A 14 -7.34 24.92 -16.93
N MET A 15 -6.43 25.63 -17.60
CA MET A 15 -5.17 25.03 -18.05
C MET A 15 -4.25 24.71 -16.87
N GLN A 16 -4.24 25.53 -15.81
CA GLN A 16 -3.51 25.21 -14.59
C GLN A 16 -4.08 23.98 -13.88
N ARG A 17 -5.40 23.85 -13.80
CA ARG A 17 -6.06 22.64 -13.28
C ARG A 17 -5.68 21.40 -14.10
N SER A 18 -5.72 21.48 -15.43
CA SER A 18 -5.33 20.37 -16.31
C SER A 18 -3.87 19.96 -16.11
N ARG A 19 -2.94 20.92 -16.02
CA ARG A 19 -1.52 20.64 -15.76
C ARG A 19 -1.30 20.01 -14.38
N ASN A 20 -1.97 20.53 -13.36
CA ASN A 20 -1.88 19.98 -12.01
C ASN A 20 -2.42 18.55 -11.95
N MET A 21 -3.54 18.25 -12.63
CA MET A 21 -4.08 16.90 -12.72
C MET A 21 -3.11 15.93 -13.39
N GLN A 22 -2.45 16.35 -14.48
CA GLN A 22 -1.43 15.54 -15.16
C GLN A 22 -0.24 15.26 -14.25
N ASN A 23 0.26 16.28 -13.53
CA ASN A 23 1.37 16.11 -12.60
C ASN A 23 1.00 15.17 -11.44
N ILE A 24 -0.21 15.30 -10.88
CA ILE A 24 -0.70 14.42 -9.81
C ILE A 24 -0.79 12.97 -10.32
N ALA A 25 -1.31 12.76 -11.53
CA ALA A 25 -1.42 11.42 -12.11
C ALA A 25 -0.04 10.78 -12.31
N GLN A 26 0.95 11.53 -12.79
CA GLN A 26 2.33 11.05 -12.93
C GLN A 26 2.92 10.64 -11.57
N ILE A 27 2.78 11.49 -10.56
CA ILE A 27 3.27 11.20 -9.20
C ILE A 27 2.56 9.96 -8.61
N GLN A 28 1.26 9.81 -8.82
CA GLN A 28 0.52 8.63 -8.36
C GLN A 28 1.00 7.35 -9.06
N GLU A 29 1.30 7.42 -10.36
CA GLU A 29 1.81 6.27 -11.10
C GLU A 29 3.21 5.86 -10.60
N GLU A 30 4.10 6.82 -10.38
CA GLU A 30 5.42 6.57 -9.80
C GLU A 30 5.32 5.98 -8.38
N ASN A 31 4.46 6.56 -7.54
CA ASN A 31 4.19 6.05 -6.19
C ASN A 31 3.65 4.63 -6.22
N ARG A 32 2.73 4.33 -7.14
CA ARG A 32 2.18 2.97 -7.32
C ARG A 32 3.29 1.99 -7.70
N LYS A 33 4.12 2.31 -8.70
CA LYS A 33 5.24 1.46 -9.12
C LYS A 33 6.23 1.19 -7.99
N GLN A 34 6.58 2.24 -7.24
CA GLN A 34 7.49 2.11 -6.11
C GLN A 34 6.90 1.30 -4.96
N TYR A 35 5.61 1.49 -4.66
CA TYR A 35 4.93 0.74 -3.61
C TYR A 35 4.77 -0.72 -3.99
N ASP A 36 4.26 -1.00 -5.19
CA ASP A 36 4.04 -2.37 -5.69
C ASP A 36 5.35 -3.14 -5.80
N GLY A 37 6.45 -2.50 -6.20
CA GLY A 37 7.77 -3.14 -6.23
C GLY A 37 8.34 -3.46 -4.84
N LYS A 38 7.95 -2.74 -3.79
CA LYS A 38 8.36 -3.01 -2.40
C LYS A 38 7.37 -3.92 -1.66
N ARG A 39 6.21 -4.18 -2.26
CA ARG A 39 5.15 -4.96 -1.64
C ARG A 39 5.49 -6.44 -1.69
N LYS A 40 5.39 -7.11 -0.54
CA LYS A 40 5.42 -8.58 -0.47
C LYS A 40 4.05 -9.12 -0.85
N GLU A 41 4.01 -10.20 -1.62
CA GLU A 41 2.76 -10.89 -1.92
C GLU A 41 2.06 -11.34 -0.63
N ALA A 42 0.74 -11.34 -0.67
CA ALA A 42 -0.04 -11.82 0.46
C ALA A 42 0.20 -13.32 0.63
N GLN A 43 0.49 -13.75 1.86
CA GLN A 43 0.56 -15.16 2.17
C GLN A 43 -0.85 -15.74 2.11
N LEU A 44 -1.04 -16.71 1.22
CA LEU A 44 -2.28 -17.46 1.10
C LEU A 44 -2.22 -18.69 1.98
N TYR A 45 -3.36 -19.03 2.55
CA TYR A 45 -3.52 -20.11 3.51
C TYR A 45 -4.44 -21.16 2.91
N VAL A 46 -3.97 -22.41 2.88
CA VAL A 46 -4.76 -23.53 2.35
C VAL A 46 -5.55 -24.18 3.50
N VAL A 47 -6.82 -24.49 3.26
CA VAL A 47 -7.65 -25.20 4.24
C VAL A 47 -7.03 -26.58 4.52
N GLY A 48 -6.88 -26.95 5.80
CA GLY A 48 -6.21 -28.17 6.24
C GLY A 48 -4.69 -28.03 6.42
N GLU A 49 -4.09 -26.88 6.10
CA GLU A 49 -2.67 -26.63 6.37
C GLU A 49 -2.45 -26.33 7.87
N LEU A 50 -1.35 -26.87 8.42
CA LEU A 50 -0.92 -26.61 9.80
C LEU A 50 -0.07 -25.34 9.86
N VAL A 51 -0.50 -24.38 10.67
CA VAL A 51 0.18 -23.10 10.87
C VAL A 51 0.40 -22.82 12.35
N ALA A 52 1.42 -22.03 12.66
CA ALA A 52 1.66 -21.53 14.01
C ALA A 52 1.34 -20.04 14.08
N ILE A 53 0.70 -19.61 15.16
CA ILE A 53 0.31 -18.21 15.35
C ILE A 53 1.36 -17.52 16.21
N GLU A 54 1.81 -16.34 15.78
CA GLU A 54 2.70 -15.50 16.59
C GLU A 54 1.96 -14.96 17.82
N ARG A 55 2.59 -15.08 18.99
CA ARG A 55 2.01 -14.65 20.25
C ARG A 55 2.05 -13.12 20.34
N VAL A 56 0.88 -12.49 20.39
CA VAL A 56 0.76 -11.01 20.44
C VAL A 56 0.85 -10.45 21.87
N GLN A 57 0.39 -11.21 22.87
CA GLN A 57 0.42 -10.78 24.27
C GLN A 57 1.54 -11.47 25.05
N GLN A 58 2.48 -10.69 25.58
CA GLN A 58 3.41 -11.16 26.61
C GLN A 58 2.67 -11.15 27.95
N GLU A 59 2.51 -12.32 28.57
CA GLU A 59 1.96 -12.39 29.93
C GLU A 59 2.89 -11.60 30.88
N LYS A 60 2.33 -10.69 31.66
CA LYS A 60 3.12 -9.97 32.68
C LYS A 60 3.70 -10.99 33.66
N GLY A 61 5.01 -10.99 33.83
CA GLY A 61 5.68 -11.70 34.93
C GLY A 61 6.39 -13.01 34.60
N LYS A 62 6.41 -13.51 33.35
CA LYS A 62 7.43 -14.53 32.99
C LYS A 62 8.53 -13.91 32.13
N LYS A 63 9.76 -14.37 32.37
CA LYS A 63 10.97 -13.86 31.70
C LYS A 63 11.24 -14.51 30.34
N VAL A 64 10.68 -15.70 30.09
CA VAL A 64 10.89 -16.46 28.85
C VAL A 64 9.58 -17.11 28.43
N PHE A 65 9.25 -17.00 27.14
CA PHE A 65 8.10 -17.63 26.51
C PHE A 65 8.43 -18.04 25.07
N PRO A 66 7.78 -19.09 24.54
CA PRO A 66 7.83 -19.38 23.12
C PRO A 66 7.13 -18.28 22.31
N LYS A 67 7.75 -17.90 21.20
CA LYS A 67 7.26 -16.84 20.29
C LYS A 67 6.00 -17.28 19.52
N MET A 68 5.88 -18.57 19.24
CA MET A 68 4.77 -19.13 18.47
C MET A 68 3.92 -20.05 19.35
N ILE A 69 2.62 -20.08 19.08
CA ILE A 69 1.65 -20.91 19.75
C ILE A 69 1.20 -21.98 18.77
N GLY A 70 1.40 -23.25 19.15
CA GLY A 70 0.76 -24.47 18.62
C GLY A 70 0.77 -24.69 17.11
N PRO A 71 0.57 -25.94 16.66
CA PRO A 71 0.06 -26.17 15.31
C PRO A 71 -1.47 -26.00 15.34
N TYR A 72 -1.97 -25.06 14.55
CA TYR A 72 -3.39 -24.85 14.27
C TYR A 72 -3.71 -25.27 12.85
N GLU A 73 -4.88 -25.84 12.64
CA GLU A 73 -5.37 -26.15 11.30
C GLU A 73 -6.24 -25.01 10.78
N ILE A 74 -6.01 -24.61 9.52
CA ILE A 74 -6.82 -23.60 8.86
C ILE A 74 -8.16 -24.21 8.46
N THR A 75 -9.25 -23.77 9.09
CA THR A 75 -10.61 -24.26 8.79
C THR A 75 -11.35 -23.42 7.75
N LYS A 76 -10.92 -22.17 7.53
CA LYS A 76 -11.51 -21.26 6.54
C LYS A 76 -10.41 -20.39 5.93
N GLY A 77 -10.28 -20.45 4.60
CA GLY A 77 -9.35 -19.64 3.83
C GLY A 77 -10.01 -18.39 3.22
N GLY A 78 -9.19 -17.40 2.89
CA GLY A 78 -9.57 -16.35 1.94
C GLY A 78 -9.45 -16.93 0.53
N GLU A 79 -10.56 -17.37 -0.04
CA GLU A 79 -10.58 -17.99 -1.37
C GLU A 79 -9.86 -17.11 -2.40
N ARG A 80 -8.90 -17.70 -3.12
CA ARG A 80 -8.36 -17.11 -4.34
C ARG A 80 -9.44 -17.30 -5.40
N GLN A 81 -10.33 -16.31 -5.55
CA GLN A 81 -11.28 -16.32 -6.67
C GLN A 81 -10.45 -16.46 -7.96
N SER A 82 -10.63 -17.60 -8.63
CA SER A 82 -10.06 -17.88 -9.96
C SER A 82 -11.03 -17.40 -11.03
#